data_AF-A0A7Y2CAW1-F1
#
_entry.id   AF-A0A7Y2CAW1-F1
#
_cell.length_a   1.000
_cell.length_b   1.000
_cell.length_c   1.000
_cell.angle_alpha   90.00
_cell.angle_beta   90.00
_cell.angle_gamma   90.00
#
_symmetry.space_group_name_H-M   'P 1'
#
loop_
_entity.id
_entity.type
_entity.pdbx_description
1 polymer ?
#
loop_
_entity_poly.entity_id
_entity_poly.type
_entity_poly.pdbx_seq_one_letter_code
_entity_poly.pdbx_strand_id
1 'polypeptide(L)'
;LHVADSERAWGDRNAALAHFLRSFKNLENAVGSVLDVYFHQSSLSMSCTDLARAFQYLAHGGLNPNSGVRLMTASQTKRTNSLMLTCGVYDAAGDFAYRVGLPAKSGVGGGIVAIMPGHWSVAVWSPGLNEQGNSLVGTQALELFTTKTGISIL
;
A
#
# COMPACT_ATOMS: atom_id res chain seq x y z
N LEU A 1 -17.40 11.53 0.61
CA LEU A 1 -16.80 11.69 -0.74
C LEU A 1 -15.90 12.92 -0.87
N HIS A 2 -15.81 13.80 0.15
CA HIS A 2 -14.98 15.01 0.11
C HIS A 2 -13.54 14.82 -0.38
N VAL A 3 -12.85 13.75 0.03
CA VAL A 3 -11.48 13.46 -0.45
C VAL A 3 -11.47 13.16 -1.95
N ALA A 4 -12.42 12.37 -2.46
CA ALA A 4 -12.49 12.01 -3.88
C ALA A 4 -12.82 13.23 -4.75
N ASP A 5 -13.72 14.09 -4.27
CA ASP A 5 -14.05 15.35 -4.94
C ASP A 5 -12.84 16.29 -5.00
N SER A 6 -12.06 16.36 -3.91
CA SER A 6 -10.81 17.12 -3.85
C SER A 6 -9.74 16.55 -4.79
N GLU A 7 -9.53 15.22 -4.78
CA GLU A 7 -8.55 14.57 -5.68
C GLU A 7 -8.93 14.76 -7.15
N ARG A 8 -10.23 14.71 -7.47
CA ARG A 8 -10.73 14.98 -8.82
C ARG A 8 -10.46 16.42 -9.25
N ALA A 9 -10.68 17.39 -8.35
CA ALA A 9 -10.45 18.82 -8.63
C ALA A 9 -8.98 19.16 -8.90
N TRP A 10 -8.04 18.37 -8.34
CA TRP A 10 -6.59 18.58 -8.46
C TRP A 10 -5.88 17.42 -9.18
N GLY A 11 -6.62 16.67 -9.99
CA GLY A 11 -6.19 15.41 -10.60
C GLY A 11 -5.35 15.53 -11.87
N ASP A 12 -4.89 16.73 -12.25
CA ASP A 12 -4.30 17.00 -13.57
C ASP A 12 -3.09 16.10 -13.90
N ARG A 13 -2.21 15.86 -12.93
CA ARG A 13 -1.06 14.96 -13.12
C ARG A 13 -1.52 13.53 -13.41
N ASN A 14 -2.53 13.04 -12.70
CA ASN A 14 -3.09 11.71 -12.94
C ASN A 14 -3.79 11.63 -14.30
N ALA A 15 -4.49 12.71 -14.69
CA ALA A 15 -5.11 12.80 -16.02
C ALA A 15 -4.07 12.77 -17.15
N ALA A 16 -2.97 13.53 -17.01
CA ALA A 16 -1.87 13.51 -17.97
C ALA A 16 -1.25 12.10 -18.11
N LEU A 17 -1.01 11.41 -16.98
CA LEU A 17 -0.50 10.02 -16.99
C LEU A 17 -1.50 9.05 -17.63
N ALA A 18 -2.79 9.17 -17.34
CA ALA A 18 -3.81 8.31 -17.94
C ALA A 18 -3.92 8.53 -19.46
N HIS A 19 -3.88 9.77 -19.95
CA HIS A 19 -3.82 10.05 -21.38
C HIS A 19 -2.52 9.52 -22.03
N PHE A 20 -1.39 9.67 -21.35
CA PHE A 20 -0.12 9.11 -21.79
C PHE A 20 -0.19 7.59 -21.94
N LEU A 21 -0.65 6.86 -20.93
CA LEU A 21 -0.84 5.40 -20.99
C LEU A 21 -1.80 4.98 -22.10
N ARG A 22 -2.89 5.72 -22.29
CA ARG A 22 -3.86 5.47 -23.38
C ARG A 22 -3.23 5.64 -24.76
N SER A 23 -2.31 6.60 -24.94
CA SER A 23 -1.62 6.79 -26.23
C SER A 23 -0.80 5.57 -26.66
N PHE A 24 -0.31 4.78 -25.69
CA PHE A 24 0.37 3.51 -25.91
C PHE A 24 -0.57 2.29 -25.95
N LYS A 25 -1.90 2.50 -25.94
CA LYS A 25 -2.91 1.44 -25.86
C LYS A 25 -2.80 0.56 -24.60
N ASN A 26 -2.22 1.08 -23.52
CA ASN A 26 -2.16 0.40 -22.22
C ASN A 26 -3.40 0.65 -21.35
N LEU A 27 -4.31 1.54 -21.79
CA LEU A 27 -5.60 1.77 -21.17
C LEU A 27 -6.70 1.65 -22.23
N GLU A 28 -7.54 0.63 -22.09
CA GLU A 28 -8.66 0.35 -22.99
C GLU A 28 -9.93 1.15 -22.62
N ASN A 29 -10.11 1.42 -21.32
CA ASN A 29 -11.26 2.16 -20.79
C ASN A 29 -11.14 3.67 -21.01
N ALA A 30 -12.28 4.37 -20.96
CA ALA A 30 -12.30 5.83 -21.02
C ALA A 30 -11.53 6.45 -19.84
N VAL A 31 -10.65 7.41 -20.13
CA VAL A 31 -9.78 8.05 -19.12
C VAL A 31 -10.58 8.60 -17.94
N GLY A 32 -11.68 9.30 -18.21
CA GLY A 32 -12.54 9.85 -17.16
C GLY A 32 -13.07 8.79 -16.20
N SER A 33 -13.54 7.64 -16.71
CA SER A 33 -14.04 6.53 -15.89
C SER A 33 -12.93 5.85 -15.07
N VAL A 34 -11.73 5.72 -15.64
CA VAL A 34 -10.57 5.16 -14.92
C VAL A 34 -10.16 6.06 -13.77
N LEU A 35 -10.08 7.37 -14.01
CA LEU A 35 -9.74 8.36 -12.99
C LEU A 35 -10.80 8.41 -11.89
N ASP A 36 -12.07 8.34 -12.27
CA ASP A 36 -13.18 8.31 -11.31
C ASP A 36 -13.02 7.16 -10.30
N VAL A 37 -12.82 5.93 -10.80
CA VAL A 37 -12.57 4.76 -9.96
C VAL A 37 -11.29 4.94 -9.12
N TYR A 38 -10.22 5.48 -9.71
CA TYR A 38 -8.95 5.69 -9.01
C TYR A 38 -9.07 6.66 -7.82
N PHE A 39 -9.79 7.78 -7.99
CA PHE A 39 -10.02 8.75 -6.91
C PHE A 39 -10.91 8.16 -5.81
N HIS A 40 -11.94 7.39 -6.19
CA HIS A 40 -12.78 6.69 -5.22
C HIS A 40 -11.98 5.65 -4.42
N GLN A 41 -11.08 4.89 -5.05
CA GLN A 41 -10.22 3.92 -4.38
C GLN A 41 -9.23 4.60 -3.42
N SER A 42 -8.62 5.71 -3.84
CA SER A 42 -7.64 6.46 -3.03
C SER A 42 -8.29 7.20 -1.85
N SER A 43 -9.61 7.41 -1.92
CA SER A 43 -10.40 8.09 -0.90
C SER A 43 -11.06 7.16 0.13
N LEU A 44 -10.78 5.85 0.08
CA LEU A 44 -11.26 4.92 1.10
C LEU A 44 -10.61 5.22 2.45
N SER A 45 -11.42 5.37 3.50
CA SER A 45 -10.96 5.61 4.86
C SER A 45 -11.07 4.35 5.71
N MET A 46 -10.02 4.03 6.45
CA MET A 46 -9.93 2.84 7.30
C MET A 46 -9.17 3.18 8.58
N SER A 47 -9.51 2.54 9.70
CA SER A 47 -8.64 2.57 10.90
C SER A 47 -7.40 1.69 10.67
N CYS A 48 -6.36 1.83 11.52
CA CYS A 48 -5.21 0.91 11.48
C CYS A 48 -5.65 -0.55 11.66
N THR A 49 -6.65 -0.81 12.52
CA THR A 49 -7.19 -2.14 12.73
C THR A 49 -7.85 -2.69 11.47
N ASP A 50 -8.64 -1.88 10.77
CA ASP A 50 -9.29 -2.29 9.53
C ASP A 50 -8.24 -2.56 8.44
N LEU A 51 -7.24 -1.67 8.31
CA LEU A 51 -6.18 -1.81 7.31
C LEU A 51 -5.34 -3.07 7.53
N ALA A 52 -4.94 -3.33 8.78
CA ALA A 52 -4.21 -4.54 9.14
C ALA A 52 -5.01 -5.80 8.79
N ARG A 53 -6.31 -5.85 9.15
CA ARG A 53 -7.20 -6.98 8.84
C ARG A 53 -7.40 -7.16 7.34
N ALA A 54 -7.58 -6.07 6.59
CA ALA A 54 -7.80 -6.12 5.15
C ALA A 54 -6.62 -6.70 4.39
N PHE A 55 -5.39 -6.54 4.89
CA PHE A 55 -4.18 -7.07 4.28
C PHE A 55 -3.72 -8.42 4.86
N GLN A 56 -4.39 -8.93 5.88
CA GLN A 56 -3.98 -10.15 6.60
C GLN A 56 -3.90 -11.38 5.69
N TYR A 57 -4.69 -11.43 4.61
CA TYR A 57 -4.65 -12.53 3.64
C TYR A 57 -3.29 -12.65 2.93
N LEU A 58 -2.53 -11.55 2.80
CA LEU A 58 -1.19 -11.55 2.22
C LEU A 58 -0.15 -12.21 3.11
N ALA A 59 -0.35 -12.17 4.44
CA ALA A 59 0.44 -12.93 5.38
C ALA A 59 0.12 -14.44 5.30
N HIS A 60 -1.10 -14.80 4.88
CA HIS A 60 -1.61 -16.18 4.90
C HIS A 60 -1.72 -16.80 3.49
N GLY A 61 -0.80 -16.45 2.58
CA GLY A 61 -0.72 -17.09 1.26
C GLY A 61 -1.97 -16.91 0.39
N GLY A 62 -2.70 -15.81 0.59
CA GLY A 62 -3.88 -15.44 -0.18
C GLY A 62 -5.22 -15.84 0.45
N LEU A 63 -5.19 -16.47 1.63
CA LEU A 63 -6.38 -16.90 2.37
C LEU A 63 -6.72 -15.88 3.44
N ASN A 64 -7.96 -15.38 3.48
CA ASN A 64 -8.42 -14.59 4.62
C ASN A 64 -8.66 -15.53 5.82
N PRO A 65 -7.90 -15.42 6.91
CA PRO A 65 -8.01 -16.37 8.04
C PRO A 65 -9.32 -16.20 8.82
N ASN A 66 -9.98 -15.04 8.74
CA ASN A 66 -11.22 -14.79 9.48
C ASN A 66 -12.45 -15.37 8.76
N SER A 67 -12.47 -15.32 7.42
CA SER A 67 -13.61 -15.79 6.63
C SER A 67 -13.38 -17.14 5.94
N GLY A 68 -12.14 -17.62 5.86
CA GLY A 68 -11.77 -18.81 5.09
C GLY A 68 -11.80 -18.61 3.57
N VAL A 69 -12.08 -17.39 3.09
CA VAL A 69 -12.16 -17.09 1.65
C VAL A 69 -10.76 -16.94 1.07
N ARG A 70 -10.49 -17.63 -0.04
CA ARG A 70 -9.28 -17.46 -0.83
C ARG A 70 -9.43 -16.27 -1.79
N LEU A 71 -8.69 -15.20 -1.51
CA LEU A 71 -8.64 -13.99 -2.34
C LEU A 71 -7.55 -14.07 -3.42
N MET A 72 -6.46 -14.79 -3.14
CA MET A 72 -5.35 -14.98 -4.07
C MET A 72 -4.79 -16.40 -3.99
N THR A 73 -4.15 -16.84 -5.07
CA THR A 73 -3.25 -18.01 -5.02
C THR A 73 -1.97 -17.68 -4.25
N ALA A 74 -1.26 -18.71 -3.78
CA ALA A 74 0.03 -18.53 -3.13
C ALA A 74 1.06 -17.83 -4.05
N SER A 75 1.04 -18.14 -5.35
CA SER A 75 1.92 -17.50 -6.35
C SER A 75 1.61 -16.01 -6.53
N GLN A 76 0.33 -15.65 -6.66
CA GLN A 76 -0.10 -14.25 -6.74
C GLN A 76 0.24 -13.48 -5.45
N THR A 77 0.07 -14.11 -4.29
CA THR A 77 0.43 -13.52 -2.99
C THR A 77 1.93 -13.25 -2.90
N LYS A 78 2.77 -14.22 -3.28
CA LYS A 78 4.23 -14.06 -3.32
C LYS A 78 4.63 -12.90 -4.23
N ARG A 79 4.04 -12.79 -5.42
CA ARG A 79 4.32 -11.68 -6.36
C ARG A 79 3.90 -10.33 -5.80
N THR A 80 2.74 -10.26 -5.14
CA THR A 80 2.23 -9.03 -4.51
C THR A 80 3.16 -8.58 -3.37
N ASN A 81 3.54 -9.49 -2.48
CA ASN A 81 4.50 -9.18 -1.41
C ASN A 81 5.88 -8.77 -1.98
N SER A 82 6.30 -9.36 -3.09
CA SER A 82 7.54 -8.95 -3.76
C SER A 82 7.46 -7.50 -4.27
N LEU A 83 6.35 -7.11 -4.88
CA LEU A 83 6.13 -5.71 -5.31
C LEU A 83 6.07 -4.75 -4.11
N MET A 84 5.37 -5.15 -3.04
CA MET A 84 5.33 -4.35 -1.80
C MET A 84 6.74 -4.13 -1.24
N LEU A 85 7.59 -5.15 -1.25
CA LEU A 85 8.97 -5.03 -0.78
C LEU A 85 9.82 -4.09 -1.66
N THR A 86 9.67 -4.17 -2.99
CA THR A 86 10.59 -3.47 -3.92
C THR A 86 10.14 -2.08 -4.35
N CYS A 87 8.84 -1.78 -4.29
CA CYS A 87 8.30 -0.50 -4.74
C CYS A 87 7.13 0.03 -3.90
N GLY A 88 6.81 -0.62 -2.78
CA GLY A 88 5.60 -0.30 -2.03
C GLY A 88 5.65 1.00 -1.23
N VAL A 89 6.83 1.53 -0.96
CA VAL A 89 7.04 2.77 -0.17
C VAL A 89 7.78 3.86 -0.96
N TYR A 90 7.34 4.06 -2.21
CA TYR A 90 7.90 5.05 -3.15
C TYR A 90 9.41 4.87 -3.33
N ASP A 91 10.13 5.98 -3.49
CA ASP A 91 11.59 5.99 -3.69
C ASP A 91 12.37 5.53 -2.45
N ALA A 92 11.70 5.34 -1.31
CA ALA A 92 12.31 4.86 -0.07
C ALA A 92 12.25 3.32 0.08
N ALA A 93 11.82 2.56 -0.94
CA ALA A 93 11.66 1.10 -0.83
C ALA A 93 12.94 0.36 -0.41
N GLY A 94 14.10 0.77 -0.94
CA GLY A 94 15.39 0.21 -0.52
C GLY A 94 15.75 0.50 0.93
N ASP A 95 15.61 1.75 1.38
CA ASP A 95 15.88 2.16 2.76
C ASP A 95 14.94 1.47 3.75
N PHE A 96 13.64 1.39 3.40
CA PHE A 96 12.65 0.72 4.22
C PHE A 96 12.93 -0.79 4.32
N ALA A 97 13.28 -1.45 3.20
CA ALA A 97 13.68 -2.85 3.23
C ALA A 97 14.91 -3.05 4.11
N TYR A 98 15.90 -2.16 4.04
CA TYR A 98 17.11 -2.23 4.86
C TYR A 98 16.84 -2.06 6.36
N ARG A 99 15.97 -1.11 6.74
CA ARG A 99 15.73 -0.74 8.14
C ARG A 99 14.62 -1.56 8.81
N VAL A 100 13.55 -1.84 8.07
CA VAL A 100 12.36 -2.54 8.57
C VAL A 100 12.36 -4.01 8.17
N GLY A 101 12.77 -4.34 6.95
CA GLY A 101 12.89 -5.74 6.51
C GLY A 101 11.55 -6.45 6.28
N LEU A 102 10.48 -5.71 5.93
CA LEU A 102 9.16 -6.27 5.66
C LEU A 102 8.57 -5.72 4.35
N PRO A 103 7.84 -6.53 3.55
CA PRO A 103 6.98 -6.05 2.49
C PRO A 103 5.98 -5.03 3.02
N ALA A 104 5.94 -3.83 2.44
CA ALA A 104 5.07 -2.76 2.92
C ALA A 104 4.40 -1.98 1.79
N LYS A 105 3.31 -1.29 2.10
CA LYS A 105 2.72 -0.27 1.22
C LYS A 105 2.42 0.97 2.04
N SER A 106 2.89 2.13 1.57
CA SER A 106 2.55 3.43 2.14
C SER A 106 1.49 4.16 1.31
N GLY A 107 0.86 5.16 1.91
CA GLY A 107 0.06 6.16 1.20
C GLY A 107 0.30 7.55 1.76
N VAL A 108 0.13 8.57 0.91
CA VAL A 108 0.28 9.99 1.28
C VAL A 108 -0.72 10.46 2.34
N GLY A 109 -1.77 9.68 2.62
CA GLY A 109 -2.63 9.87 3.78
C GLY A 109 -1.95 9.56 5.13
N GLY A 110 -0.69 9.11 5.14
CA GLY A 110 0.11 8.83 6.35
C GLY A 110 0.01 7.39 6.85
N GLY A 111 -0.71 6.51 6.14
CA GLY A 111 -0.83 5.09 6.49
C GLY A 111 0.30 4.25 5.90
N ILE A 112 0.78 3.28 6.66
CA ILE A 112 1.69 2.23 6.18
C ILE A 112 1.15 0.88 6.68
N VAL A 113 1.04 -0.08 5.77
CA VAL A 113 0.78 -1.49 6.10
C VAL A 113 2.02 -2.32 5.76
N ALA A 114 2.43 -3.21 6.68
CA ALA A 114 3.56 -4.12 6.49
C ALA A 114 3.15 -5.56 6.79
N ILE A 115 3.75 -6.51 6.08
CA ILE A 115 3.35 -7.92 6.07
C ILE A 115 4.52 -8.78 6.55
N MET A 116 4.28 -9.63 7.56
CA MET A 116 5.17 -10.72 7.92
C MET A 116 4.59 -12.03 7.37
N PRO A 117 5.09 -12.55 6.23
CA PRO A 117 4.57 -13.77 5.61
C PRO A 117 4.58 -14.94 6.59
N GLY A 118 3.48 -15.68 6.66
CA GLY A 118 3.29 -16.82 7.57
C GLY A 118 2.83 -16.44 8.98
N HIS A 119 2.76 -15.15 9.32
CA HIS A 119 2.49 -14.73 10.70
C HIS A 119 1.37 -13.68 10.79
N TRP A 120 1.64 -12.44 10.38
CA TRP A 120 0.74 -11.32 10.69
C TRP A 120 0.90 -10.16 9.70
N SER A 121 -0.04 -9.22 9.76
CA SER A 121 0.03 -7.91 9.15
C SER A 121 -0.02 -6.85 10.25
N VAL A 122 0.68 -5.74 10.04
CA VAL A 122 0.68 -4.59 10.96
C VAL A 122 0.41 -3.32 10.17
N ALA A 123 -0.30 -2.38 10.78
CA ALA A 123 -0.54 -1.08 10.20
C ALA A 123 -0.19 0.02 11.21
N VAL A 124 0.42 1.09 10.70
CA VAL A 124 0.71 2.32 11.43
C VAL A 124 0.11 3.50 10.67
N TRP A 125 -0.22 4.57 11.39
CA TRP A 125 -0.69 5.79 10.78
C TRP A 125 -0.16 7.00 11.55
N SER A 126 0.41 7.95 10.81
CA SER A 126 0.70 9.29 11.30
C SER A 126 0.78 10.25 10.11
N PRO A 127 0.11 11.42 10.16
CA PRO A 127 -0.01 12.31 9.01
C PRO A 127 1.29 13.06 8.67
N GLY A 128 2.26 13.12 9.60
CA GLY A 128 3.55 13.76 9.34
C GLY A 128 4.40 12.95 8.36
N LEU A 129 4.48 13.42 7.10
CA LEU A 129 5.27 12.78 6.05
C LEU A 129 6.72 13.27 6.03
N ASN A 130 7.63 12.40 5.60
CA ASN A 130 8.99 12.77 5.24
C ASN A 130 9.05 13.30 3.79
N GLU A 131 10.24 13.70 3.33
CA GLU A 131 10.45 14.26 1.99
C GLU A 131 10.10 13.28 0.85
N GLN A 132 10.10 11.97 1.12
CA GLN A 132 9.72 10.94 0.15
C GLN A 132 8.21 10.61 0.16
N GLY A 133 7.39 11.33 0.95
CA GLY A 133 5.94 11.15 1.01
C GLY A 133 5.48 9.97 1.88
N ASN A 134 6.36 9.42 2.72
CA ASN A 134 6.04 8.34 3.65
C ASN A 134 5.85 8.88 5.08
N SER A 135 5.01 8.23 5.88
CA SER A 135 4.84 8.61 7.30
C SER A 135 6.16 8.50 8.06
N LEU A 136 6.69 9.63 8.55
CA LEU A 136 7.99 9.68 9.21
C LEU A 136 8.00 8.84 10.50
N VAL A 137 7.08 9.16 11.41
CA VAL A 137 6.98 8.48 12.70
C VAL A 137 6.43 7.07 12.53
N GLY A 138 5.58 6.83 11.52
CA GLY A 138 5.11 5.49 11.18
C GLY A 138 6.25 4.55 10.79
N THR A 139 7.14 5.00 9.90
CA THR A 139 8.33 4.21 9.51
C THR A 139 9.24 3.94 10.70
N GLN A 140 9.52 4.96 11.55
CA GLN A 140 10.34 4.78 12.75
C GLN A 140 9.71 3.80 13.76
N ALA A 141 8.39 3.80 13.90
CA ALA A 141 7.69 2.86 14.76
C ALA A 141 7.83 1.42 14.26
N LEU A 142 7.75 1.20 12.94
CA LEU A 142 7.94 -0.12 12.34
C LEU A 142 9.38 -0.62 12.48
N GLU A 143 10.36 0.23 12.23
CA GLU A 143 11.79 -0.08 12.44
C GLU A 143 12.07 -0.43 13.91
N LEU A 144 11.55 0.36 14.85
CA LEU A 144 11.72 0.08 16.27
C LEU A 144 11.05 -1.25 16.67
N PHE A 145 9.89 -1.55 16.08
CA PHE A 145 9.18 -2.80 16.32
C PHE A 145 9.98 -4.02 15.82
N THR A 146 10.49 -4.00 14.59
CA THR A 146 11.29 -5.11 14.05
C THR A 146 12.62 -5.24 14.77
N THR A 147 13.26 -4.12 15.14
CA THR A 147 14.47 -4.11 15.98
C THR A 147 14.24 -4.76 17.35
N LYS A 148 13.14 -4.41 18.03
CA LYS A 148 12.82 -4.95 19.36
C LYS A 148 12.40 -6.42 19.34
N THR A 149 11.74 -6.85 18.26
CA THR A 149 11.22 -8.22 18.14
C THR A 149 12.23 -9.17 17.50
N GLY A 150 13.22 -8.65 16.76
CA GLY A 150 14.11 -9.46 15.93
C GLY A 150 13.41 -10.09 14.74
N ILE A 151 12.22 -9.62 14.36
CA ILE A 151 11.41 -10.19 13.29
C ILE A 151 11.54 -9.34 12.02
N SER A 152 12.14 -9.95 11.01
CA SER A 152 12.36 -9.42 9.65
C SER A 152 12.34 -10.60 8.67
N ILE A 153 12.08 -10.34 7.38
CA ILE A 153 12.28 -11.36 6.32
C ILE A 153 13.68 -11.28 5.67
N LEU A 154 14.47 -10.27 6.05
CA LEU A 154 15.86 -10.05 5.65
C LEU A 154 16.79 -10.22 6.84
#